data_AF-A0A850C1V3-F1
#
_entry.id   AF-A0A850C1V3-F1
#
_cell.length_a   1.000
_cell.length_b   1.000
_cell.length_c   1.000
_cell.angle_alpha   90.00
_cell.angle_beta   90.00
_cell.angle_gamma   90.00
#
_symmetry.space_group_name_H-M   'P 1'
#
loop_
_entity.id
_entity.type
_entity.pdbx_description
1 polymer ?
#
loop_
_entity_poly.entity_id
_entity_poly.type
_entity_poly.pdbx_seq_one_letter_code
_entity_poly.pdbx_strand_id
1 'polypeptide(L)'
;MAQPPRELVNGTQLRDAFVAASQHLREMAKGIDAINVYPVPDGDTGSNLAATMREAIDTALLLGAEPAVPALLEAVARGALYGARGNSGVILSQALRGFSAGVGEAGEFDAAALARGLVEAAAEAYVAVSKPQEGTMLTVLRAAGDAALEMITRLRISETATAGTSKTTKGVIFPRLAGLFLNVMITG
;
A
#
# COMPACT_ATOMS: atom_id res chain seq x y z
N MET A 1 -22.03 -0.55 22.77
CA MET A 1 -22.31 -0.79 21.34
C MET A 1 -21.32 -1.83 20.85
N ALA A 2 -21.78 -2.92 20.22
CA ALA A 2 -20.89 -3.91 19.64
C ALA A 2 -20.24 -3.34 18.37
N GLN A 3 -18.92 -3.47 18.26
CA GLN A 3 -18.18 -3.06 17.07
C GLN A 3 -18.54 -4.02 15.92
N PRO A 4 -18.72 -3.53 14.67
CA PRO A 4 -19.08 -4.40 13.55
C PRO A 4 -18.03 -5.51 13.34
N PRO A 5 -18.42 -6.67 12.78
CA PRO A 5 -17.47 -7.74 12.50
C PRO A 5 -16.41 -7.25 11.52
N ARG A 6 -15.16 -7.16 11.99
CA ARG A 6 -13.99 -6.83 11.17
C ARG A 6 -13.66 -8.01 10.27
N GLU A 7 -13.57 -7.78 8.97
CA GLU A 7 -12.92 -8.73 8.06
C GLU A 7 -11.40 -8.59 8.29
N LEU A 8 -10.83 -9.56 9.00
CA LEU A 8 -9.41 -9.60 9.31
C LEU A 8 -8.67 -10.38 8.22
N VAL A 9 -7.56 -9.80 7.76
CA VAL A 9 -6.63 -10.45 6.84
C VAL A 9 -5.41 -10.89 7.63
N ASN A 10 -5.04 -12.16 7.48
CA ASN A 10 -3.86 -12.70 8.15
C ASN A 10 -2.57 -12.41 7.37
N GLY A 11 -1.42 -12.66 7.99
CA GLY A 11 -0.13 -12.39 7.35
C GLY A 11 0.14 -13.21 6.09
N THR A 12 -0.39 -14.44 5.98
CA THR A 12 -0.28 -15.24 4.76
C THR A 12 -1.01 -14.58 3.59
N GLN A 13 -2.27 -14.19 3.79
CA GLN A 13 -3.07 -13.50 2.78
C GLN A 13 -2.47 -12.15 2.40
N LEU A 14 -1.94 -11.41 3.38
CA LEU A 14 -1.28 -10.14 3.13
C LEU A 14 0.03 -10.33 2.35
N ARG A 15 0.82 -11.36 2.67
CA ARG A 15 2.03 -11.71 1.92
C ARG A 15 1.70 -12.05 0.47
N ASP A 16 0.65 -12.84 0.23
CA ASP A 16 0.23 -13.19 -1.13
C ASP A 16 -0.19 -11.95 -1.93
N ALA A 17 -0.87 -10.99 -1.28
CA ALA A 17 -1.21 -9.71 -1.90
C ALA A 17 0.04 -8.89 -2.28
N PHE A 18 1.04 -8.85 -1.40
CA PHE A 18 2.33 -8.18 -1.66
C PHE A 18 3.12 -8.85 -2.80
N VAL A 19 3.11 -10.19 -2.88
CA VAL A 19 3.71 -10.95 -3.98
C VAL A 19 3.03 -10.61 -5.30
N ALA A 20 1.68 -10.62 -5.34
CA ALA A 20 0.93 -10.24 -6.54
C ALA A 20 1.21 -8.80 -6.97
N ALA A 21 1.31 -7.87 -6.02
CA ALA A 21 1.68 -6.48 -6.29
C ALA A 21 3.07 -6.33 -6.91
N SER A 22 4.05 -7.06 -6.39
CA SER A 22 5.42 -7.07 -6.94
C SER A 22 5.47 -7.62 -8.36
N GLN A 23 4.75 -8.71 -8.64
CA GLN A 23 4.67 -9.29 -9.98
C GLN A 23 4.04 -8.33 -10.98
N HIS A 24 2.94 -7.69 -10.59
CA HIS A 24 2.24 -6.76 -11.46
C HIS A 24 3.06 -5.48 -11.72
N LEU A 25 3.72 -4.93 -10.70
CA LEU A 25 4.65 -3.80 -10.89
C LEU A 25 5.77 -4.13 -11.87
N ARG A 26 6.31 -5.35 -11.82
CA ARG A 26 7.32 -5.83 -12.77
C ARG A 26 6.78 -5.87 -14.20
N GLU A 27 5.53 -6.29 -14.41
CA GLU A 27 4.90 -6.31 -15.73
C GLU A 27 4.69 -4.89 -16.29
N MET A 28 4.40 -3.93 -15.41
CA MET A 28 4.14 -2.54 -15.75
C MET A 28 5.40 -1.67 -15.85
N ALA A 29 6.54 -2.15 -15.34
CA ALA A 29 7.79 -1.40 -15.27
C ALA A 29 8.17 -0.70 -16.60
N LYS A 30 8.09 -1.42 -17.73
CA LYS A 30 8.38 -0.84 -19.05
C LYS A 30 7.40 0.27 -19.46
N GLY A 31 6.13 0.13 -19.09
CA GLY A 31 5.11 1.15 -19.34
C GLY A 31 5.38 2.40 -18.51
N ILE A 32 5.74 2.22 -17.23
CA ILE A 32 6.12 3.31 -16.32
C ILE A 32 7.39 4.02 -16.84
N ASP A 33 8.41 3.25 -17.25
CA ASP A 33 9.64 3.79 -17.85
C ASP A 33 9.35 4.64 -19.10
N ALA A 34 8.36 4.25 -19.91
CA ALA A 34 7.98 4.95 -21.14
C ALA A 34 7.22 6.27 -20.90
N ILE A 35 6.53 6.41 -19.77
CA ILE A 35 5.81 7.65 -19.40
C ILE A 35 6.61 8.55 -18.45
N ASN A 36 7.81 8.14 -18.01
CA ASN A 36 8.64 8.93 -17.12
C ASN A 36 9.21 10.17 -17.85
N VAL A 37 8.48 11.28 -17.81
CA VAL A 37 8.88 12.54 -18.49
C VAL A 37 9.42 13.61 -17.53
N TYR A 38 9.58 13.34 -16.22
CA TYR A 38 9.91 14.37 -15.21
C TYR A 38 10.90 13.93 -14.12
N PRO A 39 11.88 14.76 -13.72
CA PRO A 39 12.40 15.97 -14.39
C PRO A 39 13.43 15.64 -15.50
N VAL A 40 13.94 14.40 -15.52
CA VAL A 40 14.87 13.89 -16.53
C VAL A 40 14.37 12.51 -16.94
N PRO A 41 14.03 12.28 -18.23
CA PRO A 41 13.66 10.96 -18.73
C PRO A 41 14.92 10.09 -18.85
N ASP A 42 15.34 9.49 -17.74
CA ASP A 42 16.35 8.44 -17.69
C ASP A 42 15.78 7.05 -18.02
N GLY A 43 14.45 6.94 -18.07
CA GLY A 43 13.73 5.74 -18.48
C GLY A 43 13.91 4.56 -17.52
N ASP A 44 14.18 4.83 -16.24
CA ASP A 44 14.49 3.80 -15.25
C ASP A 44 13.51 3.74 -14.05
N THR A 45 12.51 4.62 -14.00
CA THR A 45 11.58 4.72 -12.85
C THR A 45 10.86 3.41 -12.55
N GLY A 46 10.21 2.80 -13.53
CA GLY A 46 9.52 1.52 -13.39
C GLY A 46 10.49 0.39 -13.05
N SER A 47 11.66 0.37 -13.68
CA SER A 47 12.72 -0.61 -13.38
C SER A 47 13.23 -0.49 -11.93
N ASN A 48 13.43 0.74 -11.44
CA ASN A 48 13.83 1.06 -10.08
C ASN A 48 12.77 0.66 -9.04
N LEU A 49 11.50 0.94 -9.32
CA LEU A 49 10.38 0.54 -8.47
C LEU A 49 10.25 -0.99 -8.40
N ALA A 50 10.31 -1.68 -9.54
CA ALA A 50 10.21 -3.14 -9.61
C ALA A 50 11.37 -3.83 -8.86
N ALA A 51 12.60 -3.32 -9.01
CA ALA A 51 13.76 -3.84 -8.29
C ALA A 51 13.62 -3.64 -6.77
N THR A 52 13.19 -2.45 -6.34
CA THR A 52 12.97 -2.13 -4.92
C THR A 52 11.90 -3.02 -4.30
N MET A 53 10.76 -3.17 -4.99
CA MET A 53 9.66 -4.02 -4.52
C MET A 53 10.04 -5.50 -4.49
N ARG A 54 10.88 -5.96 -5.44
CA ARG A 54 11.40 -7.32 -5.42
C ARG A 54 12.20 -7.60 -4.16
N GLU A 55 13.14 -6.73 -3.79
CA GLU A 55 13.94 -6.90 -2.55
C GLU A 55 13.07 -6.84 -1.29
N ALA A 56 12.03 -6.02 -1.28
CA ALA A 56 11.02 -5.99 -0.22
C ALA A 56 10.33 -7.35 -0.03
N ILE A 57 9.89 -7.96 -1.13
CA ILE A 57 9.18 -9.24 -1.10
C ILE A 57 10.15 -10.40 -0.82
N ASP A 58 11.33 -10.41 -1.43
CA ASP A 58 12.34 -11.45 -1.18
C ASP A 58 12.71 -11.47 0.31
N THR A 59 12.82 -10.30 0.96
CA THR A 59 13.05 -10.20 2.41
C THR A 59 11.87 -10.74 3.23
N ALA A 60 10.63 -10.40 2.85
CA ALA A 60 9.42 -10.86 3.51
C ALA A 60 9.19 -12.38 3.38
N LEU A 61 9.64 -12.97 2.27
CA LEU A 61 9.54 -14.42 2.01
C LEU A 61 10.51 -15.26 2.86
N LEU A 62 11.50 -14.64 3.51
CA LEU A 62 12.38 -15.32 4.48
C LEU A 62 11.68 -15.62 5.81
N LEU A 63 10.50 -15.03 6.05
CA LEU A 63 9.70 -15.33 7.23
C LEU A 63 9.06 -16.73 7.13
N GLY A 64 8.65 -17.28 8.27
CA GLY A 64 7.97 -18.58 8.33
C GLY A 64 6.64 -18.61 7.55
N ALA A 65 6.04 -19.81 7.46
CA ALA A 65 4.84 -20.03 6.65
C ALA A 65 3.65 -19.11 7.02
N GLU A 66 3.49 -18.76 8.29
CA GLU A 66 2.40 -17.91 8.80
C GLU A 66 2.96 -16.74 9.62
N PRO A 67 3.48 -15.68 8.97
CA PRO A 67 4.05 -14.56 9.66
C PRO A 67 2.95 -13.73 10.33
N ALA A 68 3.25 -13.15 11.48
CA ALA A 68 2.41 -12.09 12.03
C ALA A 68 2.43 -10.87 11.08
N VAL A 69 1.31 -10.15 10.96
CA VAL A 69 1.18 -8.97 10.10
C VAL A 69 2.28 -7.92 10.38
N PRO A 70 2.56 -7.52 11.64
CA PRO A 70 3.60 -6.52 11.92
C PRO A 70 4.98 -6.98 11.46
N ALA A 71 5.35 -8.24 11.74
CA ALA A 71 6.62 -8.81 11.32
C ALA A 71 6.76 -8.86 9.79
N LEU A 72 5.67 -9.18 9.07
CA LEU A 72 5.64 -9.14 7.61
C LEU A 72 5.86 -7.72 7.08
N LEU A 73 5.12 -6.73 7.59
CA LEU A 73 5.22 -5.35 7.14
C LEU A 73 6.59 -4.72 7.46
N GLU A 74 7.15 -5.04 8.62
CA GLU A 74 8.50 -4.63 8.98
C GLU A 74 9.53 -5.23 8.01
N ALA A 75 9.41 -6.52 7.66
CA ALA A 75 10.29 -7.16 6.69
C ALA A 75 10.17 -6.54 5.29
N VAL A 76 8.95 -6.24 4.84
CA VAL A 76 8.70 -5.53 3.57
C VAL A 76 9.35 -4.15 3.59
N ALA A 77 9.10 -3.34 4.63
CA ALA A 77 9.66 -2.00 4.75
C ALA A 77 11.20 -2.02 4.78
N ARG A 78 11.78 -2.96 5.53
CA ARG A 78 13.24 -3.13 5.65
C ARG A 78 13.87 -3.57 4.32
N GLY A 79 13.27 -4.55 3.65
CA GLY A 79 13.75 -5.02 2.35
C GLY A 79 13.67 -3.92 1.29
N ALA A 80 12.59 -3.14 1.27
CA ALA A 80 12.47 -1.98 0.39
C ALA A 80 13.54 -0.91 0.68
N LEU A 81 13.83 -0.66 1.97
CA LEU A 81 14.83 0.34 2.37
C LEU A 81 16.23 -0.06 1.91
N TYR A 82 16.63 -1.32 2.12
CA TYR A 82 17.96 -1.80 1.72
C TYR A 82 18.07 -2.07 0.22
N GLY A 83 16.95 -2.39 -0.43
CA GLY A 83 16.87 -2.65 -1.86
C GLY A 83 16.58 -1.42 -2.73
N ALA A 84 16.40 -0.25 -2.13
CA ALA A 84 16.00 0.97 -2.83
C ALA A 84 16.94 1.32 -4.00
N ARG A 85 16.37 1.53 -5.19
CA ARG A 85 17.10 1.94 -6.40
C ARG A 85 16.60 3.30 -6.91
N GLY A 86 17.53 4.21 -7.15
CA GLY A 86 17.20 5.56 -7.63
C GLY A 86 16.27 6.34 -6.68
N ASN A 87 15.77 7.48 -7.15
CA ASN A 87 14.88 8.32 -6.35
C ASN A 87 13.52 7.64 -6.14
N SER A 88 12.97 7.01 -7.18
CA SER A 88 11.67 6.34 -7.13
C SER A 88 11.66 5.17 -6.15
N GLY A 89 12.76 4.40 -6.07
CA GLY A 89 12.92 3.34 -5.07
C GLY A 89 13.05 3.88 -3.64
N VAL A 90 13.75 5.00 -3.44
CA VAL A 90 13.81 5.65 -2.12
C VAL A 90 12.42 6.13 -1.67
N ILE A 91 11.65 6.78 -2.55
CA ILE A 91 10.29 7.23 -2.24
C ILE A 91 9.39 6.02 -1.89
N LEU A 92 9.44 4.95 -2.69
CA LEU A 92 8.70 3.72 -2.41
C LEU A 92 9.10 3.10 -1.06
N SER A 93 10.39 3.10 -0.72
CA SER A 93 10.84 2.55 0.56
C SER A 93 10.34 3.38 1.75
N GLN A 94 10.27 4.70 1.62
CA GLN A 94 9.67 5.55 2.65
C GLN A 94 8.16 5.32 2.76
N ALA A 95 7.46 5.16 1.63
CA ALA A 95 6.04 4.84 1.60
C ALA A 95 5.74 3.52 2.31
N LEU A 96 6.52 2.46 2.05
CA LEU A 96 6.35 1.16 2.69
C LEU A 96 6.69 1.20 4.19
N ARG A 97 7.68 2.01 4.61
CA ARG A 97 7.91 2.27 6.04
C ARG A 97 6.69 2.94 6.67
N GLY A 98 6.18 4.01 6.07
CA GLY A 98 4.99 4.71 6.56
C GLY A 98 3.79 3.79 6.65
N PHE A 99 3.59 2.94 5.64
CA PHE A 99 2.55 1.93 5.65
C PHE A 99 2.65 1.00 6.87
N SER A 100 3.84 0.45 7.11
CA SER A 100 4.09 -0.40 8.27
C SER A 100 3.80 0.33 9.59
N ALA A 101 4.24 1.58 9.72
CA ALA A 101 4.03 2.40 10.91
C ALA A 101 2.55 2.72 11.16
N GLY A 102 1.80 3.07 10.10
CA GLY A 102 0.38 3.40 10.20
C GLY A 102 -0.51 2.20 10.53
N VAL A 103 -0.12 0.99 10.12
CA VAL A 103 -0.78 -0.26 10.51
C VAL A 103 -0.50 -0.57 11.99
N GLY A 104 0.76 -0.44 12.41
CA GLY A 104 1.21 -0.62 13.80
C GLY A 104 1.29 -2.09 14.25
N GLU A 105 1.48 -2.28 15.56
CA GLU A 105 1.87 -3.57 16.17
C GLU A 105 0.68 -4.44 16.64
N ALA A 106 -0.56 -4.01 16.42
CA ALA A 106 -1.73 -4.66 17.00
C ALA A 106 -2.06 -6.05 16.42
N GLY A 107 -1.37 -6.49 15.37
CA GLY A 107 -1.56 -7.81 14.75
C GLY A 107 -2.82 -7.96 13.90
N GLU A 108 -3.83 -7.10 14.09
CA GLU A 108 -5.07 -7.07 13.32
C GLU A 108 -4.92 -6.20 12.06
N PHE A 109 -5.14 -6.80 10.88
CA PHE A 109 -5.22 -6.07 9.62
C PHE A 109 -6.65 -6.06 9.09
N ASP A 110 -7.35 -4.95 9.32
CA ASP A 110 -8.68 -4.69 8.78
C ASP A 110 -8.66 -3.50 7.81
N ALA A 111 -9.82 -3.13 7.28
CA ALA A 111 -9.94 -1.99 6.37
C ALA A 111 -9.47 -0.66 7.01
N ALA A 112 -9.62 -0.50 8.33
CA ALA A 112 -9.19 0.71 9.02
C ALA A 112 -7.66 0.75 9.19
N ALA A 113 -7.02 -0.39 9.44
CA ALA A 113 -5.57 -0.53 9.43
C ALA A 113 -4.99 -0.23 8.05
N LEU A 114 -5.61 -0.76 7.00
CA LEU A 114 -5.23 -0.44 5.61
C LEU A 114 -5.34 1.06 5.33
N ALA A 115 -6.45 1.71 5.71
CA ALA A 115 -6.61 3.15 5.49
C ALA A 115 -5.55 3.97 6.24
N ARG A 116 -5.27 3.65 7.51
CA ARG A 116 -4.20 4.32 8.28
C ARG A 116 -2.83 4.10 7.64
N GLY A 117 -2.53 2.88 7.21
CA GLY A 117 -1.29 2.54 6.51
C GLY A 117 -1.12 3.36 5.23
N LEU A 118 -2.16 3.50 4.41
CA LEU A 118 -2.08 4.29 3.16
C LEU A 118 -1.87 5.78 3.41
N VAL A 119 -2.52 6.34 4.43
CA VAL A 119 -2.33 7.74 4.82
C VAL A 119 -0.89 7.99 5.27
N GLU A 120 -0.36 7.11 6.13
CA GLU A 120 0.99 7.24 6.64
C GLU A 120 2.04 6.99 5.54
N ALA A 121 1.76 6.06 4.61
CA ALA A 121 2.59 5.84 3.43
C ALA A 121 2.72 7.10 2.57
N ALA A 122 1.60 7.80 2.33
CA ALA A 122 1.62 9.05 1.59
C ALA A 122 2.41 10.12 2.36
N ALA A 123 2.15 10.29 3.67
CA ALA A 123 2.85 11.28 4.49
C ALA A 123 4.38 11.10 4.44
N GLU A 124 4.85 9.87 4.63
CA GLU A 124 6.28 9.54 4.62
C GLU A 124 6.90 9.69 3.23
N ALA A 125 6.17 9.37 2.17
CA ALA A 125 6.63 9.60 0.80
C ALA A 125 6.80 11.10 0.48
N TYR A 126 5.90 11.96 0.95
CA TYR A 126 6.04 13.41 0.77
C TYR A 126 7.22 13.98 1.57
N VAL A 127 7.43 13.52 2.81
CA VAL A 127 8.56 13.95 3.65
C VAL A 127 9.91 13.53 3.04
N ALA A 128 9.95 12.41 2.32
CA ALA A 128 11.14 11.93 1.62
C ALA A 128 11.67 12.88 0.53
N VAL A 129 10.82 13.78 0.01
CA VAL A 129 11.12 14.60 -1.16
C VAL A 129 11.22 16.06 -0.76
N SER A 130 12.40 16.67 -0.96
CA SER A 130 12.63 18.08 -0.57
C SER A 130 11.76 19.09 -1.32
N LYS A 131 11.31 18.75 -2.53
CA LYS A 131 10.41 19.56 -3.37
C LYS A 131 9.34 18.65 -3.99
N PRO A 132 8.30 18.28 -3.23
CA PRO A 132 7.27 17.37 -3.71
C PRO A 132 6.53 17.98 -4.89
N GLN A 133 6.24 17.17 -5.91
CA GLN A 133 5.51 17.59 -7.10
C GLN A 133 4.27 16.73 -7.31
N GLU A 134 3.16 17.39 -7.58
CA GLU A 134 1.94 16.73 -8.00
C GLU A 134 2.07 16.22 -9.45
N GLY A 135 1.32 15.18 -9.79
CA GLY A 135 1.48 14.46 -11.06
C GLY A 135 2.62 13.42 -11.01
N THR A 136 2.99 12.97 -9.82
CA THR A 136 3.96 11.89 -9.58
C THR A 136 3.32 10.82 -8.69
N MET A 137 4.06 9.75 -8.39
CA MET A 137 3.69 8.73 -7.40
C MET A 137 3.14 9.32 -6.09
N LEU A 138 3.63 10.49 -5.65
CA LEU A 138 3.15 11.19 -4.46
C LEU A 138 1.64 11.48 -4.53
N THR A 139 1.17 12.01 -5.66
CA THR A 139 -0.26 12.29 -5.88
C THR A 139 -1.09 11.03 -5.79
N VAL A 140 -0.58 9.93 -6.33
CA VAL A 140 -1.31 8.65 -6.36
C VAL A 140 -1.40 8.06 -4.96
N LEU A 141 -0.30 8.06 -4.19
CA LEU A 141 -0.29 7.63 -2.79
C LEU A 141 -1.26 8.46 -1.94
N ARG A 142 -1.26 9.80 -2.10
CA ARG A 142 -2.21 10.68 -1.40
C ARG A 142 -3.65 10.32 -1.76
N ALA A 143 -3.96 10.21 -3.05
CA ALA A 143 -5.30 9.88 -3.52
C ALA A 143 -5.79 8.52 -2.98
N ALA A 144 -4.89 7.54 -2.84
CA ALA A 144 -5.18 6.25 -2.23
C ALA A 144 -5.55 6.37 -0.75
N GLY A 145 -4.76 7.14 0.01
CA GLY A 145 -5.02 7.42 1.43
C GLY A 145 -6.36 8.13 1.63
N ASP A 146 -6.61 9.18 0.85
CA ASP A 146 -7.85 9.97 0.90
C ASP A 146 -9.07 9.10 0.58
N ALA A 147 -9.01 8.31 -0.49
CA ALA A 147 -10.09 7.41 -0.88
C ALA A 147 -10.35 6.31 0.16
N ALA A 148 -9.30 5.77 0.79
CA ALA A 148 -9.44 4.77 1.84
C ALA A 148 -10.10 5.37 3.09
N LEU A 149 -9.70 6.58 3.50
CA LEU A 149 -10.35 7.30 4.62
C LEU A 149 -11.82 7.63 4.32
N GLU A 150 -12.11 8.08 3.10
CA GLU A 150 -13.48 8.37 2.69
C GLU A 150 -14.35 7.11 2.75
N MET A 151 -13.84 5.97 2.25
CA MET A 151 -14.55 4.70 2.32
C MET A 151 -14.85 4.29 3.77
N ILE A 152 -13.88 4.40 4.67
CA ILE A 152 -14.08 4.10 6.11
C ILE A 152 -15.13 5.03 6.73
N THR A 153 -15.13 6.31 6.35
CA THR A 153 -16.10 7.30 6.84
C THR A 153 -17.51 6.98 6.35
N ARG A 154 -17.67 6.65 5.06
CA ARG A 154 -18.96 6.26 4.47
C ARG A 154 -19.52 4.99 5.10
N LEU A 155 -18.68 3.99 5.36
CA LEU A 155 -19.09 2.76 6.05
C LEU A 155 -19.65 3.08 7.44
N ARG A 156 -18.94 3.89 8.23
CA ARG A 156 -19.40 4.32 9.55
C ARG A 156 -20.74 5.04 9.50
N ILE A 157 -20.91 5.99 8.57
CA ILE A 157 -22.17 6.73 8.40
C ILE A 157 -23.32 5.80 8.00
N SER A 158 -23.07 4.88 7.06
CA SER A 158 -24.08 3.93 6.60
C SER A 158 -24.58 3.05 7.74
N GLU A 159 -23.70 2.62 8.64
CA GLU A 159 -24.08 1.84 9.82
C GLU A 159 -24.90 2.64 10.84
N THR A 160 -24.57 3.92 11.06
CA THR A 160 -25.40 4.79 11.91
C THR A 160 -26.79 5.01 11.29
N ALA A 161 -26.89 5.01 9.96
CA ALA A 161 -28.15 5.18 9.24
C ALA A 161 -28.97 3.87 9.10
N THR A 162 -28.33 2.69 9.03
CA THR A 162 -28.97 1.38 8.86
C THR A 162 -29.15 0.59 10.16
N ALA A 163 -29.06 1.22 11.33
CA ALA A 163 -29.44 0.59 12.61
C ALA A 163 -30.91 0.08 12.66
N GLY A 164 -31.68 0.22 11.57
CA GLY A 164 -32.99 -0.41 11.35
C GLY A 164 -33.09 -1.48 10.24
N THR A 165 -32.06 -1.79 9.44
CA THR A 165 -32.16 -2.83 8.39
C THR A 165 -30.84 -3.55 8.12
N SER A 166 -30.75 -4.79 8.60
CA SER A 166 -29.66 -5.73 8.32
C SER A 166 -29.72 -6.23 6.87
N LYS A 167 -28.75 -5.83 6.04
CA LYS A 167 -28.32 -6.64 4.90
C LYS A 167 -26.84 -6.44 4.60
N THR A 168 -26.22 -7.58 4.36
CA THR A 168 -24.80 -7.90 4.53
C THR A 168 -23.94 -7.44 3.36
N THR A 169 -22.97 -6.56 3.60
CA THR A 169 -21.92 -6.16 2.64
C THR A 169 -20.61 -6.93 2.90
N LYS A 170 -20.67 -8.26 2.98
CA LYS A 170 -19.48 -9.11 3.20
C LYS A 170 -18.81 -9.44 1.85
N GLY A 171 -17.50 -9.23 1.73
CA GLY A 171 -16.67 -9.81 0.67
C GLY A 171 -16.24 -8.92 -0.51
N VAL A 172 -16.54 -7.61 -0.52
CA VAL A 172 -16.24 -6.72 -1.67
C VAL A 172 -15.20 -5.62 -1.35
N ILE A 173 -14.89 -5.40 -0.07
CA ILE A 173 -14.12 -4.22 0.39
C ILE A 173 -12.62 -4.45 0.23
N PHE A 174 -12.10 -5.57 0.73
CA PHE A 174 -10.68 -5.87 0.66
C PHE A 174 -10.15 -5.99 -0.79
N PRO A 175 -10.85 -6.67 -1.72
CA PRO A 175 -10.41 -6.75 -3.12
C PRO A 175 -10.43 -5.39 -3.83
N ARG A 176 -11.36 -4.49 -3.47
CA ARG A 176 -11.43 -3.13 -4.04
C ARG A 176 -10.32 -2.21 -3.51
N LEU A 177 -9.96 -2.32 -2.22
CA LEU A 177 -8.88 -1.53 -1.63
C LEU A 177 -7.49 -2.08 -2.00
N ALA A 178 -7.33 -3.39 -2.08
CA ALA A 178 -6.12 -4.03 -2.62
C ALA A 178 -5.96 -3.68 -4.11
N GLY A 179 -7.05 -3.72 -4.87
CA GLY A 179 -7.09 -3.23 -6.25
C GLY A 179 -6.75 -1.73 -6.35
N LEU A 180 -7.18 -0.89 -5.40
CA LEU A 180 -6.83 0.52 -5.35
C LEU A 180 -5.33 0.71 -5.06
N PHE A 181 -4.76 0.00 -4.09
CA PHE A 181 -3.32 0.04 -3.78
C PHE A 181 -2.46 -0.38 -4.98
N LEU A 182 -2.85 -1.47 -5.64
CA LEU A 182 -2.23 -1.89 -6.90
C LEU A 182 -2.38 -0.80 -7.96
N ASN A 183 -3.60 -0.38 -8.28
CA ASN A 183 -3.87 0.58 -9.37
C ASN A 183 -3.17 1.94 -9.14
N VAL A 184 -3.05 2.37 -7.88
CA VAL A 184 -2.29 3.55 -7.42
C VAL A 184 -0.79 3.42 -7.67
N MET A 185 -0.26 2.20 -7.61
CA MET A 185 1.17 1.95 -7.90
C MET A 185 1.48 1.88 -9.40
N ILE A 186 0.45 1.81 -10.28
CA ILE A 186 0.58 1.44 -11.70
C ILE A 186 0.14 2.53 -12.68
N THR A 187 -0.94 3.26 -12.37
CA THR A 187 -1.66 4.10 -13.36
C THR A 187 -1.50 5.62 -13.16
N GLY A 188 -0.63 6.04 -12.25
CA GLY A 188 -0.27 7.45 -12.07
C GLY A 188 1.08 7.80 -12.65
#